data_AF-I2DQP4-F1
#
_entry.id   AF-I2DQP4-F1
#
_cell.length_a   1.000
_cell.length_b   1.000
_cell.length_c   1.000
_cell.angle_alpha   90.00
_cell.angle_beta   90.00
_cell.angle_gamma   90.00
#
_symmetry.space_group_name_H-M   'P 1'
#
loop_
_entity.id
_entity.type
_entity.pdbx_description
1 polymer ?
#
loop_
_entity_poly.entity_id
_entity_poly.type
_entity_poly.pdbx_seq_one_letter_code
_entity_poly.pdbx_strand_id
1 'polypeptide(L)'
;MFNVVLVAPEIPPNTGNVIRLCANTGARLHLIEPLGFPLDDAKMRRAGLDYHEYAEMRVHRDWDAFVAAESPDPARMFAFTTRGSGRFHDHAFVPGDWFVFGSETRGLPAELLERFPGEQRVRLPMRPGNRSLNLSNTVAVVVFEAWRQAGFEGGA
;
A
#
# COMPACT_ATOMS: atom_id res chain seq x y z
N MET A 1 1.59 13.56 4.55
CA MET A 1 2.31 12.28 4.40
C MET A 1 1.31 11.13 4.45
N PHE A 2 1.33 10.19 3.49
CA PHE A 2 0.44 9.00 3.50
C PHE A 2 1.22 7.74 3.87
N ASN A 3 0.52 6.66 4.23
CA ASN A 3 1.12 5.37 4.55
C ASN A 3 0.63 4.28 3.56
N VAL A 4 1.56 3.52 3.01
CA VAL A 4 1.29 2.36 2.14
C VAL A 4 1.65 1.10 2.92
N VAL A 5 0.72 0.15 3.00
CA VAL A 5 0.91 -1.12 3.71
C VAL A 5 0.75 -2.27 2.71
N LEU A 6 1.81 -3.04 2.49
CA LEU A 6 1.78 -4.25 1.66
C LEU A 6 1.75 -5.49 2.55
N VAL A 7 0.67 -6.26 2.48
CA VAL A 7 0.47 -7.49 3.26
C VAL A 7 0.92 -8.69 2.46
N ALA A 8 1.96 -9.37 2.97
CA ALA A 8 2.57 -10.55 2.37
C ALA A 8 2.87 -10.41 0.85
N PRO A 9 3.59 -9.34 0.42
CA PRO A 9 3.89 -9.13 -1.00
C PRO A 9 4.72 -10.29 -1.57
N GLU A 10 4.39 -10.73 -2.78
CA GLU A 10 4.96 -11.95 -3.37
C GLU A 10 5.96 -11.65 -4.48
N ILE A 11 5.79 -10.54 -5.22
CA ILE A 11 6.59 -10.25 -6.41
C ILE A 11 7.62 -9.13 -6.12
N PRO A 12 8.92 -9.45 -6.02
CA PRO A 12 9.94 -8.47 -5.63
C PRO A 12 9.98 -7.20 -6.52
N PRO A 13 9.86 -7.27 -7.85
CA PRO A 13 9.80 -6.08 -8.71
C PRO A 13 8.68 -5.09 -8.34
N ASN A 14 7.50 -5.57 -7.92
CA ASN A 14 6.42 -4.68 -7.52
C ASN A 14 6.77 -3.93 -6.24
N THR A 15 7.35 -4.62 -5.25
CA THR A 15 7.79 -3.97 -4.01
C THR A 15 8.90 -2.96 -4.30
N GLY A 16 9.86 -3.28 -5.18
CA GLY A 16 10.88 -2.32 -5.61
C GLY A 16 10.30 -1.06 -6.26
N ASN A 17 9.31 -1.22 -7.14
CA ASN A 17 8.60 -0.08 -7.73
C ASN A 17 7.82 0.73 -6.68
N VAL A 18 7.21 0.07 -5.69
CA VAL A 18 6.49 0.74 -4.59
C VAL A 18 7.44 1.48 -3.66
N ILE A 19 8.63 0.95 -3.38
CA ILE A 19 9.68 1.66 -2.63
C ILE A 19 10.02 2.97 -3.35
N ARG A 20 10.33 2.91 -4.65
CA ARG A 20 10.63 4.10 -5.46
C ARG A 20 9.47 5.10 -5.47
N LEU A 21 8.25 4.60 -5.65
CA LEU A 21 7.04 5.43 -5.61
C LEU A 21 6.89 6.15 -4.27
N CYS A 22 7.08 5.45 -3.16
CA CYS A 22 7.00 6.02 -1.82
C CYS A 22 8.04 7.13 -1.62
N ALA A 23 9.29 6.89 -2.04
CA ALA A 23 10.34 7.92 -2.03
C ALA A 23 9.96 9.16 -2.87
N ASN A 24 9.42 8.98 -4.07
CA ASN A 24 9.03 10.08 -4.97
C ASN A 24 7.78 10.86 -4.52
N THR A 25 6.93 10.27 -3.67
CA THR A 25 5.67 10.88 -3.21
C THR A 25 5.71 11.29 -1.74
N GLY A 26 6.80 10.99 -1.04
CA GLY A 26 6.92 11.14 0.40
C GLY A 26 6.03 10.17 1.20
N ALA A 27 5.38 9.17 0.59
CA ALA A 27 4.63 8.18 1.35
C ALA A 27 5.56 7.27 2.16
N ARG A 28 5.11 6.80 3.31
CA ARG A 28 5.83 5.79 4.11
C ARG A 28 5.41 4.39 3.72
N LEU A 29 6.37 3.48 3.59
CA LEU A 29 6.11 2.10 3.22
C LEU A 29 6.22 1.16 4.42
N HIS A 30 5.19 0.34 4.60
CA HIS A 30 5.12 -0.72 5.60
C HIS A 30 4.94 -2.06 4.87
N LEU A 31 5.78 -3.05 5.18
CA LEU A 31 5.67 -4.41 4.69
C LEU A 31 5.27 -5.32 5.84
N ILE A 32 4.30 -6.21 5.62
CA ILE A 32 3.88 -7.20 6.61
C ILE A 32 4.27 -8.59 6.11
N GLU A 33 5.01 -9.31 6.94
CA GLU A 33 5.44 -10.68 6.69
C GLU A 33 4.27 -11.69 6.64
N PRO A 34 4.46 -12.87 6.01
CA PRO A 34 5.68 -13.33 5.34
C PRO A 34 5.85 -12.71 3.94
N LEU A 35 7.07 -12.24 3.65
CA LEU A 35 7.42 -11.75 2.31
C LEU A 35 7.73 -12.93 1.39
N GLY A 36 7.26 -12.89 0.14
CA GLY A 36 7.56 -13.91 -0.86
C GLY A 36 8.99 -13.89 -1.39
N PHE A 37 9.83 -12.99 -0.86
CA PHE A 37 11.21 -12.78 -1.28
C PHE A 37 12.05 -12.24 -0.11
N PRO A 38 13.37 -12.48 -0.11
CA PRO A 38 14.26 -11.91 0.89
C PRO A 38 14.48 -10.41 0.64
N LEU A 39 14.49 -9.61 1.71
CA LEU A 39 14.99 -8.24 1.69
C LEU A 39 16.52 -8.28 1.86
N ASP A 40 17.24 -8.14 0.75
CA ASP A 40 18.70 -8.10 0.72
C ASP A 40 19.15 -6.76 0.16
N ASP A 41 19.90 -5.99 0.95
CA ASP A 41 20.47 -4.69 0.59
C ASP A 41 21.28 -4.74 -0.71
N ALA A 42 21.94 -5.86 -1.02
CA ALA A 42 22.66 -6.03 -2.28
C ALA A 42 21.71 -6.14 -3.47
N LYS A 43 20.55 -6.78 -3.30
CA LYS A 43 19.51 -6.90 -4.35
C LYS A 43 18.74 -5.60 -4.52
N MET A 44 18.46 -4.89 -3.43
CA MET A 44 17.81 -3.57 -3.48
C MET A 44 18.68 -2.55 -4.22
N ARG A 45 19.98 -2.49 -3.90
CA ARG A 45 20.93 -1.65 -4.64
C ARG A 45 21.05 -2.01 -6.12
N ARG A 46 21.03 -3.31 -6.47
CA ARG A 46 21.02 -3.76 -7.88
C ARG A 46 19.72 -3.42 -8.61
N ALA A 47 18.61 -3.30 -7.89
CA ALA A 47 17.34 -2.79 -8.43
C ALA A 47 17.38 -1.25 -8.60
N GLY A 48 18.53 -0.62 -8.36
CA GLY A 48 18.76 0.80 -8.50
C GLY A 48 18.29 1.62 -7.30
N LEU A 49 17.80 1.01 -6.23
CA LEU A 49 17.31 1.72 -5.05
C LEU A 49 18.47 2.25 -4.21
N ASP A 50 18.45 3.55 -3.96
CA ASP A 50 19.41 4.19 -3.08
C ASP A 50 19.03 3.95 -1.61
N TYR A 51 20.03 3.92 -0.72
CA TYR A 51 19.82 3.63 0.71
C TYR A 51 18.73 4.49 1.37
N HIS A 52 18.68 5.77 1.02
CA HIS A 52 17.70 6.71 1.57
C HIS A 52 16.26 6.40 1.17
N GLU A 53 16.04 5.73 0.02
CA GLU A 53 14.70 5.43 -0.49
C GLU A 53 14.01 4.30 0.29
N TYR A 54 14.80 3.44 0.94
CA TYR A 54 14.27 2.34 1.76
C TYR A 54 14.62 2.45 3.25
N ALA A 55 15.37 3.48 3.66
CA ALA A 55 15.73 3.71 5.06
C ALA A 55 14.51 3.95 5.97
N GLU A 56 13.42 4.51 5.43
CA GLU A 56 12.18 4.75 6.18
C GLU A 56 11.16 3.61 6.05
N MET A 57 11.47 2.57 5.26
CA MET A 57 10.62 1.39 5.12
C MET A 57 10.59 0.60 6.43
N ARG A 58 9.39 0.23 6.88
CA ARG A 58 9.20 -0.59 8.09
C ARG A 58 8.72 -1.98 7.72
N VAL A 59 9.34 -3.00 8.32
CA VAL A 59 8.94 -4.40 8.15
C VAL A 59 8.35 -4.89 9.46
N HIS A 60 7.16 -5.47 9.39
CA HIS A 60 6.39 -5.96 10.52
C HIS A 60 6.26 -7.47 10.41
N ARG A 61 6.48 -8.18 11.52
CA ARG A 61 6.40 -9.64 11.59
C ARG A 61 5.01 -10.19 11.24
N ASP A 62 3.98 -9.46 11.62
CA ASP A 62 2.58 -9.82 11.37
C ASP A 62 1.70 -8.57 11.50
N TRP A 63 0.40 -8.75 11.23
CA TRP A 63 -0.58 -7.65 11.28
C TRP A 63 -0.73 -7.04 12.67
N ASP A 64 -0.70 -7.85 13.72
CA ASP A 64 -0.93 -7.38 15.08
C ASP A 64 0.30 -6.58 15.58
N ALA A 65 1.51 -6.99 15.21
CA ALA A 65 2.73 -6.22 15.42
C ALA A 65 2.70 -4.86 14.70
N PHE A 66 2.21 -4.82 13.46
CA PHE A 66 1.99 -3.57 12.73
C PHE A 66 1.04 -2.63 13.48
N VAL A 67 -0.13 -3.14 13.90
CA VAL A 67 -1.11 -2.33 14.62
C VAL A 67 -0.55 -1.82 15.96
N ALA A 68 0.18 -2.67 16.69
CA ALA A 68 0.78 -2.29 17.96
C ALA A 68 1.88 -1.22 17.81
N ALA A 69 2.71 -1.32 16.76
CA ALA A 69 3.83 -0.40 16.54
C ALA A 69 3.39 0.96 15.96
N GLU A 70 2.42 0.94 15.04
CA GLU A 70 2.01 2.14 14.30
C GLU A 70 0.76 2.81 14.85
N SER A 71 -0.08 2.07 15.59
CA SER A 71 -1.37 2.53 16.13
C SER A 71 -2.20 3.31 15.08
N PRO A 72 -2.44 2.74 13.88
CA PRO A 72 -3.18 3.44 12.83
C PRO A 72 -4.61 3.72 13.30
N ASP A 73 -5.13 4.90 13.01
CA ASP A 73 -6.55 5.19 13.23
C ASP A 73 -7.39 4.27 12.32
N PRO A 74 -8.18 3.34 12.89
CA PRO A 74 -8.99 2.43 12.09
C PRO A 74 -9.94 3.19 11.16
N ALA A 75 -10.42 4.38 11.54
CA ALA A 75 -11.31 5.21 10.72
C ALA A 75 -10.64 5.73 9.42
N ARG A 76 -9.31 5.77 9.39
CA ARG A 76 -8.49 6.32 8.30
C ARG A 76 -7.65 5.26 7.59
N MET A 77 -8.02 3.99 7.74
CA MET A 77 -7.36 2.85 7.11
C MET A 77 -8.25 2.23 6.04
N PHE A 78 -7.76 2.13 4.82
CA PHE A 78 -8.52 1.71 3.65
C PHE A 78 -7.94 0.43 3.06
N ALA A 79 -8.75 -0.63 3.02
CA ALA A 79 -8.38 -1.92 2.47
C ALA A 79 -8.75 -2.01 0.98
N PHE A 80 -7.74 -2.21 0.13
CA PHE A 80 -7.94 -2.41 -1.30
C PHE A 80 -8.23 -3.88 -1.61
N THR A 81 -9.44 -4.14 -2.12
CA THR A 81 -9.92 -5.50 -2.40
C THR A 81 -10.89 -5.53 -3.58
N THR A 82 -10.90 -6.62 -4.35
CA THR A 82 -11.91 -6.82 -5.41
C THR A 82 -13.29 -7.12 -4.85
N ARG A 83 -13.40 -7.52 -3.57
CA ARG A 83 -14.66 -7.75 -2.85
C ARG A 83 -15.18 -6.49 -2.15
N GLY A 84 -14.52 -5.35 -2.32
CA GLY A 84 -14.93 -4.08 -1.72
C GLY A 84 -16.17 -3.51 -2.39
N SER A 85 -17.08 -2.92 -1.63
CA SER A 85 -18.31 -2.30 -2.14
C SER A 85 -18.09 -0.84 -2.56
N GLY A 86 -17.17 -0.11 -1.91
CA GLY A 86 -16.88 1.30 -2.17
C GLY A 86 -15.95 1.54 -3.35
N ARG A 87 -16.19 2.63 -4.10
CA ARG A 87 -15.23 3.13 -5.11
C ARG A 87 -14.21 4.00 -4.39
N PHE A 88 -12.92 3.75 -4.62
CA PHE A 88 -11.88 4.47 -3.87
C PHE A 88 -11.94 6.00 -4.05
N HIS A 89 -12.38 6.49 -5.21
CA HIS A 89 -12.42 7.92 -5.55
C HIS A 89 -13.62 8.67 -4.95
N ASP A 90 -14.57 7.95 -4.32
CA ASP A 90 -15.68 8.58 -3.61
C ASP A 90 -15.26 9.02 -2.19
N HIS A 91 -14.07 8.61 -1.73
CA HIS A 91 -13.54 8.95 -0.41
C HIS A 91 -12.73 10.24 -0.45
N ALA A 92 -12.92 11.05 0.61
CA ALA A 92 -12.06 12.18 0.93
C ALA A 92 -10.86 11.69 1.75
N PHE A 93 -9.73 11.53 1.08
CA PHE A 93 -8.45 11.21 1.69
C PHE A 93 -7.84 12.45 2.34
N VAL A 94 -7.18 12.24 3.48
CA VAL A 94 -6.48 13.30 4.21
C VAL A 94 -5.05 12.86 4.53
N PRO A 95 -4.10 13.80 4.69
CA PRO A 95 -2.76 13.45 5.14
C PRO A 95 -2.79 12.60 6.41
N GLY A 96 -2.05 11.50 6.41
CA GLY A 96 -1.99 10.52 7.50
C GLY A 96 -2.74 9.22 7.19
N ASP A 97 -3.57 9.18 6.14
CA ASP A 97 -4.32 7.98 5.76
C ASP A 97 -3.42 6.78 5.44
N TRP A 98 -3.99 5.59 5.65
CA TRP A 98 -3.33 4.30 5.47
C TRP A 98 -3.99 3.52 4.34
N PHE A 99 -3.20 3.13 3.35
CA PHE A 99 -3.67 2.36 2.19
C PHE A 99 -3.11 0.94 2.26
N VAL A 100 -3.99 -0.03 2.48
CA VAL A 100 -3.64 -1.42 2.75
C VAL A 100 -3.92 -2.29 1.53
N PHE A 101 -2.88 -2.95 1.02
CA PHE A 101 -2.91 -3.78 -0.16
C PHE A 101 -2.46 -5.20 0.20
N GLY A 102 -3.15 -6.20 -0.33
CA GLY A 102 -2.73 -7.59 -0.20
C GLY A 102 -1.76 -8.04 -1.29
N SER A 103 -1.43 -9.32 -1.28
CA SER A 103 -0.53 -9.89 -2.28
C SER A 103 -1.13 -9.87 -3.68
N GLU A 104 -0.28 -9.92 -4.70
CA GLU A 104 -0.68 -9.85 -6.11
C GLU A 104 -1.62 -10.98 -6.52
N THR A 105 -1.43 -12.16 -5.95
CA THR A 105 -2.14 -13.38 -6.36
C THR A 105 -3.42 -13.60 -5.56
N ARG A 106 -3.39 -13.30 -4.25
CA ARG A 106 -4.47 -13.64 -3.33
C ARG A 106 -5.25 -12.42 -2.83
N GLY A 107 -4.71 -11.21 -2.98
CA GLY A 107 -5.25 -10.03 -2.31
C GLY A 107 -5.11 -10.13 -0.79
N LEU A 108 -5.98 -9.43 -0.06
CA LEU A 108 -5.98 -9.48 1.41
C LEU A 108 -6.59 -10.80 1.92
N PRO A 109 -6.01 -11.43 2.96
CA PRO A 109 -6.64 -12.55 3.65
C PRO A 109 -8.05 -12.20 4.11
N ALA A 110 -8.97 -13.18 4.07
CA ALA A 110 -10.37 -12.95 4.42
C ALA A 110 -10.51 -12.49 5.88
N GLU A 111 -9.79 -13.14 6.82
CA GLU A 111 -9.81 -12.75 8.23
C GLU A 111 -9.31 -11.32 8.46
N LEU A 112 -8.41 -10.83 7.62
CA LEU A 112 -7.90 -9.47 7.72
C LEU A 112 -8.90 -8.48 7.13
N LEU A 113 -9.47 -8.79 5.96
CA LEU A 113 -10.47 -7.95 5.32
C LEU A 113 -11.72 -7.76 6.19
N GLU A 114 -12.08 -8.77 6.98
CA GLU A 114 -13.20 -8.71 7.93
C GLU A 114 -12.99 -7.69 9.04
N ARG A 115 -11.74 -7.36 9.38
CA ARG A 115 -11.41 -6.31 10.37
C ARG A 115 -11.72 -4.89 9.88
N PHE A 116 -11.94 -4.71 8.58
CA PHE A 116 -12.27 -3.41 8.00
C PHE A 116 -13.79 -3.21 7.91
N PRO A 117 -14.34 -2.11 8.44
CA PRO A 117 -15.67 -1.63 8.09
C PRO A 117 -15.92 -1.63 6.57
N GLY A 118 -17.16 -1.89 6.15
CA GLY A 118 -17.52 -1.98 4.73
C GLY A 118 -17.17 -0.72 3.92
N GLU A 119 -17.31 0.45 4.53
CA GLU A 119 -16.97 1.75 3.92
C GLU A 119 -15.47 1.90 3.63
N GLN A 120 -14.61 1.18 4.36
CA GLN A 120 -13.16 1.24 4.17
C GLN A 120 -12.64 0.18 3.20
N ARG A 121 -13.53 -0.69 2.69
CA ARG A 121 -13.20 -1.69 1.68
C ARG A 121 -13.39 -1.09 0.30
N VAL A 122 -12.30 -0.59 -0.27
CA VAL A 122 -12.30 0.19 -1.51
C VAL A 122 -11.75 -0.60 -2.69
N ARG A 123 -12.14 -0.21 -3.91
CA ARG A 123 -11.58 -0.76 -5.14
C ARG A 123 -11.34 0.32 -6.20
N LEU A 124 -10.34 0.09 -7.05
CA LEU A 124 -10.18 0.85 -8.30
C LEU A 124 -11.28 0.45 -9.29
N PRO A 125 -11.87 1.40 -10.03
CA PRO A 125 -12.80 1.09 -11.13
C PRO A 125 -12.10 0.33 -12.24
N MET A 126 -12.75 -0.70 -12.76
CA MET A 126 -12.26 -1.49 -13.88
C MET A 126 -13.42 -1.84 -14.82
N ARG A 127 -13.14 -2.01 -16.10
CA ARG A 127 -14.14 -2.52 -17.06
C ARG A 127 -14.47 -3.97 -16.71
N PRO A 128 -15.75 -4.40 -16.80
CA PRO A 128 -16.15 -5.77 -16.52
C PRO A 128 -15.33 -6.80 -17.31
N GLY A 129 -15.04 -7.95 -16.71
CA GLY A 129 -14.34 -9.08 -17.35
C GLY A 129 -12.82 -8.93 -17.49
N ASN A 130 -12.21 -7.86 -16.95
CA ASN A 130 -10.77 -7.66 -16.99
C ASN A 130 -10.09 -8.18 -15.71
N ARG A 131 -8.81 -8.57 -15.84
CA ARG A 131 -7.95 -8.88 -14.69
C ARG A 131 -7.64 -7.63 -13.89
N SER A 132 -7.28 -7.81 -12.62
CA SER A 132 -6.79 -6.73 -11.78
C SER A 132 -5.54 -6.07 -12.36
N LEU A 133 -5.34 -4.80 -12.01
CA LEU A 133 -4.12 -4.07 -12.32
C LEU A 133 -2.92 -4.66 -11.58
N ASN A 134 -1.74 -4.38 -12.10
CA ASN A 134 -0.49 -4.60 -11.38
C ASN A 134 -0.52 -3.88 -10.01
N LEU A 135 0.08 -4.49 -8.98
CA LEU A 135 0.09 -3.94 -7.62
C LEU A 135 0.76 -2.56 -7.57
N SER A 136 1.96 -2.40 -8.14
CA SER A 136 2.66 -1.11 -8.12
C SER A 136 1.88 -0.01 -8.85
N ASN A 137 1.20 -0.34 -9.95
CA ASN A 137 0.30 0.59 -10.64
C ASN A 137 -0.91 0.98 -9.76
N THR A 138 -1.48 -0.01 -9.05
CA THR A 138 -2.59 0.22 -8.13
C THR A 138 -2.18 1.18 -7.02
N VAL A 139 -1.03 0.93 -6.38
CA VAL A 139 -0.49 1.82 -5.34
C VAL A 139 -0.24 3.22 -5.90
N ALA A 140 0.37 3.34 -7.09
CA ALA A 140 0.63 4.64 -7.72
C ALA A 140 -0.65 5.45 -7.94
N VAL A 141 -1.70 4.84 -8.50
CA VAL A 141 -2.99 5.52 -8.70
C VAL A 141 -3.58 6.00 -7.38
N VAL A 142 -3.52 5.17 -6.34
CA VAL A 142 -4.08 5.50 -5.02
C VAL A 142 -3.32 6.66 -4.37
N VAL A 143 -1.99 6.55 -4.31
CA VAL A 143 -1.15 7.56 -3.64
C VAL A 143 -1.27 8.90 -4.36
N PHE A 144 -1.21 8.93 -5.70
CA PHE A 144 -1.35 10.18 -6.45
C PHE A 144 -2.76 10.76 -6.38
N GLU A 145 -3.83 9.96 -6.31
CA GLU A 145 -5.18 10.50 -6.10
C GLU A 145 -5.32 11.13 -4.71
N ALA A 146 -4.86 10.45 -3.66
CA ALA A 146 -4.89 11.00 -2.31
C ALA A 146 -4.04 12.28 -2.22
N TRP A 147 -2.85 12.29 -2.85
CA TRP A 147 -1.98 13.45 -2.89
C TRP A 147 -2.58 14.60 -3.71
N ARG A 148 -3.28 14.32 -4.80
CA ARG A 148 -4.05 15.31 -5.56
C ARG A 148 -5.12 15.97 -4.68
N GLN A 149 -5.83 15.19 -3.87
CA GLN A 149 -6.83 15.73 -2.92
C GLN A 149 -6.17 16.63 -1.85
N ALA A 150 -4.95 16.32 -1.45
CA ALA A 150 -4.12 17.16 -0.59
C ALA A 150 -3.39 18.31 -1.35
N GLY A 151 -3.76 18.59 -2.60
CA GLY A 151 -3.18 19.69 -3.38
C GLY A 151 -1.73 19.48 -3.80
N PHE A 152 -1.25 18.23 -3.85
CA PHE A 152 0.15 17.88 -4.09
C PHE A 152 1.14 18.62 -3.17
N GLU A 153 0.73 18.91 -1.92
CA GLU A 153 1.57 19.61 -0.95
C GLU A 153 2.95 18.93 -0.84
N GLY A 154 4.02 19.75 -0.97
CA GLY A 154 5.42 19.29 -0.97
C GLY A 154 5.96 18.81 -2.32
N GLY A 155 5.12 18.69 -3.35
CA GLY A 155 5.51 18.38 -4.73
C GLY A 155 5.57 19.63 -5.63
N ALA A 156 6.18 19.49 -6.81
CA ALA A 156 6.31 20.54 -7.83
C ALA A 156 6.25 19.97 -9.25
#